data_AF-J6HNA0-F1
#
_entry.id   AF-J6HNA0-F1
#
_cell.length_a   1.000
_cell.length_b   1.000
_cell.length_c   1.000
_cell.angle_alpha   90.00
_cell.angle_beta   90.00
_cell.angle_gamma   90.00
#
_symmetry.space_group_name_H-M   'P 1'
#
loop_
_entity.id
_entity.type
_entity.pdbx_description
1 polymer ?
#
loop_
_entity_poly.entity_id
_entity_poly.type
_entity_poly.pdbx_seq_one_letter_code
_entity_poly.pdbx_strand_id
1 'polypeptide(L)'
;EVPCHHIREYKYAYGAVEPQTGENFFLVMPYCNTNNMNVFLEELSKEYKEDIILLVCDGAIWHKSKTLKIPQNIKITHIPPYTPEMNPIEQIWKQIRQMGFKNEVFRTLNEVVDRLCDTINLLTKDMVKSITRREWIKSIA
;
A
#
# COMPACT_ATOMS: atom_id res chain seq x y z
N GLU A 1 -36.81 -16.48 -13.42
CA GLU A 1 -35.35 -16.29 -13.28
C GLU A 1 -34.95 -16.70 -11.88
N VAL A 2 -33.91 -17.52 -11.74
CA VAL A 2 -33.33 -17.84 -10.42
C VAL A 2 -32.43 -16.66 -10.04
N PRO A 3 -32.54 -16.09 -8.84
CA PRO A 3 -31.62 -15.04 -8.41
C PRO A 3 -30.19 -15.60 -8.38
N CYS A 4 -29.35 -15.15 -9.30
CA CYS A 4 -27.92 -15.43 -9.27
C CYS A 4 -27.28 -14.46 -8.28
N HIS A 5 -26.95 -14.94 -7.08
CA HIS A 5 -26.13 -14.16 -6.15
C HIS A 5 -24.70 -14.09 -6.69
N HIS A 6 -24.32 -12.95 -7.26
CA HIS A 6 -22.94 -12.67 -7.59
C HIS A 6 -22.12 -12.55 -6.30
N ILE A 7 -21.40 -13.60 -5.94
CA ILE A 7 -20.39 -13.55 -4.88
C ILE A 7 -19.19 -12.80 -5.45
N ARG A 8 -18.87 -11.63 -4.88
CA ARG A 8 -17.69 -10.87 -5.28
C ARG A 8 -16.49 -11.31 -4.45
N GLU A 9 -15.43 -11.68 -5.15
CA GLU A 9 -14.15 -12.03 -4.54
C GLU A 9 -13.16 -10.86 -4.65
N TYR A 10 -12.30 -10.71 -3.66
CA TYR A 10 -11.30 -9.63 -3.62
C TYR A 10 -10.01 -10.11 -2.97
N LYS A 11 -8.91 -9.43 -3.31
CA LYS A 11 -7.63 -9.45 -2.60
C LYS A 11 -7.24 -8.02 -2.25
N TYR A 12 -6.33 -7.89 -1.28
CA TYR A 12 -5.89 -6.60 -0.78
C TYR A 12 -4.40 -6.45 -1.04
N ALA A 13 -4.02 -5.31 -1.61
CA ALA A 13 -2.62 -4.89 -1.63
C ALA A 13 -2.36 -3.92 -0.49
N TYR A 14 -1.30 -4.20 0.26
CA TYR A 14 -0.70 -3.32 1.23
C TYR A 14 0.55 -2.72 0.61
N GLY A 15 0.82 -1.45 0.89
CA GLY A 15 1.97 -0.77 0.32
C GLY A 15 2.54 0.29 1.25
N ALA A 16 3.84 0.50 1.14
CA ALA A 16 4.56 1.64 1.68
C ALA A 16 5.47 2.20 0.58
N VAL A 17 5.60 3.52 0.53
CA VAL A 17 6.44 4.22 -0.46
C VAL A 17 7.23 5.31 0.25
N GLU A 18 8.50 5.44 -0.11
CA GLU A 18 9.41 6.43 0.46
C GLU A 18 9.71 7.51 -0.60
N PRO A 19 9.26 8.77 -0.39
CA PRO A 19 9.36 9.79 -1.43
C PRO A 19 10.78 10.26 -1.79
N GLN A 20 11.77 10.15 -0.91
CA GLN A 20 13.10 10.70 -1.18
C GLN A 20 13.91 9.81 -2.12
N THR A 21 13.95 8.51 -1.86
CA THR A 21 14.70 7.49 -2.59
C THR A 21 13.87 6.83 -3.68
N GLY A 22 12.55 6.78 -3.49
CA GLY A 22 11.63 6.02 -4.35
C GLY A 22 11.55 4.54 -3.99
N GLU A 23 12.13 4.11 -2.87
CA GLU A 23 11.91 2.78 -2.33
C GLU A 23 10.41 2.54 -2.10
N ASN A 24 10.01 1.30 -2.31
CA ASN A 24 8.63 0.88 -2.13
C ASN A 24 8.57 -0.57 -1.69
N PHE A 25 7.51 -0.90 -0.97
CA PHE A 25 7.30 -2.23 -0.42
C PHE A 25 5.83 -2.58 -0.51
N PHE A 26 5.51 -3.72 -1.13
CA PHE A 26 4.14 -4.15 -1.38
C PHE A 26 3.94 -5.61 -1.00
N LEU A 27 2.76 -5.92 -0.44
CA LEU A 27 2.30 -7.29 -0.21
C LEU A 27 0.86 -7.46 -0.67
N VAL A 28 0.57 -8.54 -1.39
CA VAL A 28 -0.81 -8.93 -1.71
C VAL A 28 -1.27 -9.99 -0.70
N MET A 29 -2.35 -9.68 0.00
CA MET A 29 -2.83 -10.46 1.14
C MET A 29 -4.34 -10.71 1.07
N PRO A 30 -4.84 -11.77 1.74
CA PRO A 30 -6.24 -12.19 1.60
C PRO A 30 -7.26 -11.25 2.26
N TYR A 31 -6.86 -10.45 3.24
CA TYR A 31 -7.78 -9.63 4.05
C TYR A 31 -7.21 -8.27 4.39
N CYS A 32 -8.09 -7.27 4.57
CA CYS A 32 -7.74 -5.99 5.17
C CYS A 32 -8.09 -5.99 6.66
N ASN A 33 -7.16 -6.39 7.52
CA ASN A 33 -7.37 -6.48 8.97
C ASN A 33 -6.07 -6.30 9.76
N THR A 34 -6.17 -6.29 11.10
CA THR A 34 -5.02 -6.12 12.00
C THR A 34 -4.01 -7.26 11.91
N ASN A 35 -4.43 -8.49 11.65
CA ASN A 35 -3.50 -9.62 11.55
C ASN A 35 -2.59 -9.44 10.33
N ASN A 36 -3.15 -9.11 9.18
CA ASN A 36 -2.38 -8.84 7.97
C ASN A 36 -1.57 -7.54 8.06
N MET A 37 -2.05 -6.54 8.82
CA MET A 37 -1.24 -5.37 9.15
C MET A 37 0.00 -5.74 9.97
N ASN A 38 -0.11 -6.66 10.93
CA ASN A 38 1.04 -7.17 11.69
C ASN A 38 2.05 -7.88 10.79
N VAL A 39 1.57 -8.72 9.86
CA VAL A 39 2.44 -9.34 8.83
C VAL A 39 3.13 -8.28 8.00
N PHE A 40 2.40 -7.26 7.54
CA PHE A 40 2.98 -6.16 6.76
C PHE A 40 4.08 -5.42 7.53
N LEU A 41 3.85 -5.07 8.80
CA LEU A 41 4.86 -4.40 9.63
C LEU A 41 6.09 -5.26 9.86
N GLU A 42 5.91 -6.55 10.12
CA GLU A 42 7.01 -7.49 10.32
C GLU A 42 7.88 -7.62 9.08
N GLU A 43 7.28 -7.83 7.91
CA GLU A 43 8.02 -7.98 6.65
C GLU A 43 8.67 -6.65 6.21
N LEU A 44 7.98 -5.51 6.41
CA LEU A 44 8.57 -4.19 6.15
C LEU A 44 9.81 -3.94 7.04
N SER A 45 9.74 -4.32 8.31
CA SER A 45 10.86 -4.20 9.25
C SER A 45 12.04 -5.09 8.85
N LYS A 46 11.77 -6.30 8.35
CA LYS A 46 12.81 -7.22 7.86
C LYS A 46 13.51 -6.69 6.61
N GLU A 47 12.74 -6.15 5.66
CA GLU A 47 13.28 -5.59 4.41
C GLU A 47 14.23 -4.42 4.70
N TYR A 48 13.82 -3.49 5.56
CA TYR A 48 14.58 -2.29 5.93
C TYR A 48 15.12 -2.37 7.36
N LYS A 49 15.76 -3.49 7.71
CA LYS A 49 16.22 -3.79 9.08
C LYS A 49 17.24 -2.80 9.65
N GLU A 50 18.01 -2.13 8.79
CA GLU A 50 19.04 -1.16 9.19
C GLU A 50 18.48 0.27 9.31
N ASP A 51 17.23 0.50 8.88
CA ASP A 51 16.59 1.81 8.86
C ASP A 51 15.64 2.00 10.04
N ILE A 52 15.50 3.25 10.48
CA ILE A 52 14.40 3.68 11.34
C ILE A 52 13.28 4.24 10.46
N ILE A 53 12.12 3.57 10.48
CA ILE A 53 10.98 3.86 9.62
C ILE A 53 9.95 4.71 10.36
N LEU A 54 9.72 5.94 9.89
CA LEU A 54 8.53 6.71 10.26
C LEU A 54 7.40 6.39 9.28
N LEU A 55 6.53 5.45 9.65
CA LEU A 55 5.41 5.02 8.82
C LEU A 55 4.21 5.95 9.02
N VAL A 56 3.85 6.69 7.97
CA VAL A 56 2.69 7.59 7.96
C VAL A 56 1.47 6.83 7.44
N CYS A 57 0.45 6.66 8.28
CA CYS A 57 -0.79 5.94 7.95
C CYS A 57 -2.01 6.86 7.95
N ASP A 58 -3.08 6.43 7.26
CA ASP A 58 -4.37 7.09 7.37
C ASP A 58 -5.10 6.72 8.68
N GLY A 59 -6.38 7.10 8.75
CA GLY A 59 -7.23 6.90 9.91
C GLY A 59 -7.82 5.49 10.08
N ALA A 60 -7.52 4.51 9.21
CA ALA A 60 -8.20 3.22 9.21
C ALA A 60 -8.03 2.43 10.51
N ILE A 61 -9.06 1.66 10.88
CA ILE A 61 -9.16 0.97 12.18
C ILE A 61 -7.98 0.03 12.41
N TRP A 62 -7.56 -0.71 11.38
CA TRP A 62 -6.45 -1.66 11.50
C TRP A 62 -5.09 -0.97 11.70
N HIS A 63 -4.91 0.29 11.28
CA HIS A 63 -3.69 1.07 11.58
C HIS A 63 -3.66 1.62 13.00
N LYS A 64 -4.80 1.65 13.70
CA LYS A 64 -4.94 2.18 15.07
C LYS A 64 -5.22 1.09 16.11
N SER A 65 -5.17 -0.17 15.70
CA SER A 65 -5.50 -1.26 16.61
C SER A 65 -4.48 -1.35 17.75
N LYS A 66 -4.98 -1.50 18.98
CA LYS A 66 -4.16 -1.74 20.18
C LYS A 66 -3.42 -3.09 20.15
N THR A 67 -3.81 -3.98 19.24
CA THR A 67 -3.19 -5.30 19.06
C THR A 67 -2.11 -5.31 17.96
N LEU A 68 -1.72 -4.14 17.45
CA LEU A 68 -0.58 -4.02 16.55
C LEU A 68 0.72 -4.39 17.26
N LYS A 69 1.50 -5.25 16.62
CA LYS A 69 2.85 -5.62 17.01
C LYS A 69 3.80 -4.76 16.20
N ILE A 70 4.13 -3.58 16.71
CA ILE A 70 4.99 -2.62 16.02
C ILE A 70 6.46 -3.02 16.26
N PRO A 71 7.24 -3.34 15.21
CA PRO A 71 8.67 -3.63 15.34
C PRO A 71 9.45 -2.43 15.90
N GLN A 72 10.59 -2.68 16.55
CA GLN A 72 11.35 -1.63 17.24
C GLN A 72 11.85 -0.50 16.32
N ASN A 73 12.12 -0.81 15.05
CA ASN A 73 12.59 0.16 14.08
C ASN A 73 11.44 0.91 13.36
N ILE A 74 10.18 0.67 13.72
CA ILE A 74 9.03 1.36 13.11
C ILE A 74 8.34 2.26 14.13
N LYS A 75 8.09 3.51 13.73
CA LYS A 75 7.21 4.44 14.44
C LYS A 75 6.04 4.82 13.53
N ILE A 76 4.81 4.61 14.02
CA ILE A 76 3.60 4.96 13.25
C ILE A 76 3.16 6.38 13.64
N THR A 77 2.83 7.19 12.64
CA THR A 77 2.12 8.46 12.78
C THR A 77 0.92 8.50 11.85
N HIS A 78 -0.05 9.36 12.13
CA HIS A 78 -1.30 9.44 11.37
C HIS A 78 -1.52 10.80 10.75
N ILE A 79 -1.99 10.81 9.51
CA ILE A 79 -2.52 12.03 8.89
C ILE A 79 -3.90 12.38 9.47
N PRO A 80 -4.34 13.65 9.35
CA PRO A 80 -5.70 14.05 9.70
C PRO A 80 -6.76 13.19 8.97
N PRO A 81 -7.96 13.03 9.56
CA PRO A 81 -9.06 12.35 8.88
C PRO A 81 -9.44 13.04 7.56
N TYR A 82 -9.83 12.24 6.56
CA TYR A 82 -10.36 12.71 5.27
C TYR A 82 -9.41 13.56 4.42
N THR A 83 -8.09 13.41 4.58
CA THR A 83 -7.07 14.11 3.78
C THR A 83 -6.23 13.16 2.89
N PRO A 84 -6.87 12.43 1.94
CA PRO A 84 -6.14 11.48 1.07
C PRO A 84 -5.03 12.14 0.24
N GLU A 85 -5.14 13.44 -0.05
CA GLU A 85 -4.10 14.22 -0.72
C GLU A 85 -2.79 14.32 0.06
N MET A 86 -2.84 14.13 1.39
CA MET A 86 -1.67 14.07 2.26
C MET A 86 -1.00 12.70 2.28
N ASN A 87 -1.65 11.65 1.76
CA ASN A 87 -1.10 10.30 1.71
C ASN A 87 -0.52 10.02 0.30
N PRO A 88 0.80 10.07 0.09
CA PRO A 88 1.38 9.97 -1.25
C PRO A 88 1.07 8.64 -1.95
N ILE A 89 0.83 7.57 -1.19
CA ILE A 89 0.54 6.25 -1.76
C ILE A 89 -0.79 6.20 -2.51
N GLU A 90 -1.75 7.08 -2.21
CA GLU A 90 -3.02 7.15 -2.95
C GLU A 90 -2.81 7.44 -4.44
N GLN A 91 -1.78 8.23 -4.75
CA GLN A 91 -1.41 8.52 -6.14
C GLN A 91 -0.68 7.35 -6.79
N ILE A 92 0.09 6.58 -6.01
CA ILE A 92 0.70 5.34 -6.49
C ILE A 92 -0.38 4.31 -6.82
N TRP A 93 -1.42 4.18 -5.99
CA TRP A 93 -2.57 3.34 -6.31
C TRP A 93 -3.29 3.77 -7.59
N LYS A 94 -3.45 5.08 -7.80
CA LYS A 94 -3.99 5.62 -9.04
C LYS A 94 -3.11 5.27 -10.25
N GLN A 95 -1.80 5.40 -10.11
CA GLN A 95 -0.84 5.07 -11.16
C GLN A 95 -0.87 3.58 -11.51
N ILE A 96 -0.87 2.69 -10.51
CA ILE A 96 -0.98 1.23 -10.71
C ILE A 96 -2.26 0.90 -11.48
N ARG A 97 -3.40 1.49 -11.11
CA ARG A 97 -4.66 1.28 -11.84
C ARG A 97 -4.57 1.74 -13.29
N GLN A 98 -3.97 2.90 -13.56
CA GLN A 98 -3.81 3.43 -14.92
C GLN A 98 -2.86 2.58 -15.79
N MET A 99 -1.80 2.02 -15.21
CA MET A 99 -0.82 1.20 -15.91
C MET A 99 -1.36 -0.20 -16.20
N GLY A 100 -1.91 -0.86 -15.17
CA GLY A 100 -2.20 -2.30 -15.19
C GLY A 100 -3.65 -2.69 -15.41
N PHE A 101 -4.61 -1.80 -15.13
CA PHE A 101 -6.04 -2.12 -15.05
C PHE A 101 -6.87 -1.22 -15.95
N LYS A 102 -6.70 -1.38 -17.25
CA LYS A 102 -7.57 -0.79 -18.28
C LYS A 102 -8.81 -1.69 -18.46
N ASN A 103 -9.82 -1.24 -19.22
CA ASN A 103 -11.12 -1.92 -19.43
C ASN A 103 -10.98 -3.38 -19.91
N GLU A 104 -10.67 -4.28 -19.00
CA GLU A 104 -10.30 -5.67 -19.23
C GLU A 104 -11.06 -6.55 -18.24
N VAL A 105 -11.44 -7.73 -18.72
CA VAL A 105 -12.16 -8.73 -17.93
C VAL A 105 -11.21 -9.88 -17.64
N PHE A 106 -11.05 -10.18 -16.35
CA PHE A 106 -10.26 -11.31 -15.86
C PHE A 106 -11.17 -12.50 -15.59
N ARG A 107 -10.71 -13.71 -15.89
CA ARG A 107 -11.47 -14.95 -15.69
C ARG A 107 -11.37 -15.46 -14.25
N THR A 108 -10.27 -15.15 -13.57
CA THR A 108 -10.03 -15.58 -12.19
C THR A 108 -9.44 -14.47 -11.35
N LEU A 109 -9.61 -14.57 -10.02
CA LEU A 109 -8.99 -13.64 -9.08
C LEU A 109 -7.46 -13.72 -9.12
N ASN A 110 -6.88 -14.89 -9.44
CA ASN A 110 -5.43 -15.04 -9.56
C ASN A 110 -4.88 -14.22 -10.74
N GLU A 111 -5.57 -14.18 -11.88
CA GLU A 111 -5.16 -13.33 -13.00
C GLU A 111 -5.13 -11.83 -12.63
N VAL A 112 -6.05 -11.39 -11.77
CA VAL A 112 -6.06 -10.02 -11.22
C VAL A 112 -4.84 -9.77 -10.33
N VAL A 113 -4.50 -10.74 -9.47
CA VAL A 113 -3.33 -10.67 -8.59
C VAL A 113 -2.04 -10.67 -9.40
N ASP A 114 -1.91 -11.55 -10.39
CA ASP A 114 -0.73 -11.63 -11.25
C ASP A 114 -0.54 -10.31 -11.99
N ARG A 115 -1.62 -9.76 -12.58
CA ARG A 115 -1.58 -8.43 -13.20
C ARG A 115 -1.15 -7.34 -12.23
N LEU A 116 -1.64 -7.39 -10.99
CA LEU A 116 -1.28 -6.41 -9.96
C LEU A 116 0.20 -6.47 -9.64
N CYS A 117 0.73 -7.68 -9.41
CA CYS A 117 2.15 -7.92 -9.13
C CYS A 117 3.03 -7.47 -10.29
N ASP A 118 2.70 -7.85 -11.53
CA ASP A 118 3.41 -7.41 -12.73
C ASP A 118 3.44 -5.88 -12.83
N THR A 119 2.31 -5.23 -12.56
CA THR A 119 2.20 -3.77 -12.62
C THR A 119 3.00 -3.07 -11.52
N ILE A 120 2.99 -3.62 -10.30
CA ILE A 120 3.80 -3.11 -9.19
C ILE A 120 5.29 -3.22 -9.54
N ASN A 121 5.73 -4.34 -10.12
CA ASN A 121 7.12 -4.56 -10.54
C ASN A 121 7.59 -3.61 -11.66
N LEU A 122 6.67 -2.97 -12.39
CA LEU A 122 6.98 -1.91 -13.35
C LEU A 122 7.19 -0.54 -12.70
N LEU A 123 6.90 -0.36 -11.41
CA LEU A 123 7.15 0.89 -10.71
C LEU A 123 8.65 1.09 -10.49
N THR A 124 9.24 2.00 -11.25
CA THR A 124 10.63 2.39 -11.03
C THR A 124 10.74 3.37 -9.86
N LYS A 125 11.90 3.41 -9.19
CA LYS A 125 12.18 4.38 -8.12
C LYS A 125 11.97 5.83 -8.59
N ASP A 126 12.31 6.13 -9.84
CA ASP A 126 12.11 7.47 -10.42
C ASP A 126 10.63 7.80 -10.63
N MET A 127 9.81 6.82 -11.00
CA MET A 127 8.36 6.99 -11.05
C MET A 127 7.79 7.24 -9.64
N VAL A 128 8.18 6.42 -8.65
CA VAL A 128 7.73 6.62 -7.26
C VAL A 128 8.10 8.00 -6.76
N LYS A 129 9.36 8.42 -6.94
CA LYS A 129 9.82 9.77 -6.58
C LYS A 129 9.01 10.85 -7.28
N SER A 130 8.83 10.77 -8.60
CA SER A 130 8.12 11.81 -9.35
C SER A 130 6.65 11.95 -8.95
N ILE A 131 5.99 10.85 -8.56
CA ILE A 131 4.59 10.82 -8.15
C ILE A 131 4.42 11.31 -6.70
N THR A 132 5.31 10.86 -5.79
CA THR A 132 5.12 11.05 -4.35
C THR A 132 5.84 12.26 -3.78
N ARG A 133 6.90 12.76 -4.43
CA ARG A 133 7.62 13.94 -3.95
C ARG A 133 6.71 15.16 -3.97
N ARG A 134 6.69 15.86 -2.84
CA ARG A 134 6.07 17.17 -2.66
C ARG A 134 7.05 18.09 -1.94
N GLU A 135 6.98 19.38 -2.20
CA GLU A 135 7.91 20.35 -1.59
C GLU A 135 7.87 20.32 -0.06
N TRP A 136 6.68 20.16 0.54
CA TRP A 136 6.52 20.06 1.99
C TRP A 136 7.05 18.75 2.60
N ILE A 137 7.20 17.69 1.80
CA ILE A 137 7.83 16.44 2.27
C ILE A 137 9.36 16.62 2.33
N LYS A 138 9.93 17.37 1.37
CA LYS A 138 11.36 17.68 1.35
C LYS A 138 11.79 18.52 2.55
N SER A 139 10.93 19.39 3.08
CA SER A 139 11.26 20.24 4.22
C SER A 139 11.30 19.49 5.57
N ILE A 140 10.87 18.24 5.60
CA ILE A 140 10.87 17.38 6.80
C ILE A 140 12.10 16.43 6.80
N ALA A 141 12.79 16.35 5.65
CA ALA A 141 13.96 15.52 5.40
C ALA A 141 15.26 16.17 5.88
#